data_AF-A0A139KUP2-F1
#
_entry.id   AF-A0A139KUP2-F1
#
_cell.length_a   1.000
_cell.length_b   1.000
_cell.length_c   1.000
_cell.angle_alpha   90.00
_cell.angle_beta   90.00
_cell.angle_gamma   90.00
#
_symmetry.space_group_name_H-M   'P 1'
#
loop_
_entity.id
_entity.type
_entity.pdbx_description
1 polymer ?
#
loop_
_entity_poly.entity_id
_entity_poly.type
_entity_poly.pdbx_seq_one_letter_code
_entity_poly.pdbx_strand_id
1 'polypeptide(L)'
;MKLLFFFIVLLALQANAQSLQRVAPEQVGMDSRHLLYADEAIETAIANKDIPGAVLAVVRNRKMAYLKAYGNKRVYPNTEPMTVNTIFDMASCSKPMSTAICTHILAERGKLRLLDPVSLYIPEFKSWVSEDGKDKKIIRIADLLTHTSGLPPYAPTSELEKQYGSPSPDGMIEYIANCRRDFKPQTDFQYSCLNYITLQRIIETVSGQSLRDFARENLFDVLGMAHTDYLPCKRDKDGKWINTADAHWATSTEGDWHSLIAPTEKQSDGSVLCGQVHDPLARVMNGGISGNAGVFSCAEDIAVLCAALQNGGEWNGHRILSPLGVKAMRTVPRATATLGRTLGWDNFTAYASNNGDYFSPNTYGHTGYTGTSIIIDPDNDTSVILLVNAVHPEDGHSMVRLRSLIANVVAASIYPTPRIYTDHYYKRFLQFMDEPAITSKDIVMVGNSLTEGGGNWNTRLNKKNIRNRGIIGDEVMGIYDRLHQILPGHPEKLFLLAGVNDISHDLTADSIVSMIRMTVERIQRESPDTKLYLQSLLPFDESFGRYKKLTGKTDMVPEINAQLEVLAKDHKITFINLFPLFTEKGTNVLRKELTSDGLHLNEEGYKIWVKALKKKM
;
A
#
# COMPACT_ATOMS: atom_id res chain seq x y z
N MET A 1 24.94 -51.49 -29.56
CA MET A 1 25.46 -50.69 -28.42
C MET A 1 24.79 -49.32 -28.52
N LYS A 2 23.89 -49.01 -27.58
CA LYS A 2 22.91 -47.91 -27.67
C LYS A 2 23.59 -46.55 -27.49
N LEU A 3 23.32 -45.61 -28.41
CA LEU A 3 23.70 -44.20 -28.33
C LEU A 3 22.81 -43.52 -27.27
N LEU A 4 23.42 -42.96 -26.22
CA LEU A 4 22.74 -42.17 -25.20
C LEU A 4 22.48 -40.75 -25.75
N PHE A 5 21.21 -40.39 -25.95
CA PHE A 5 20.78 -39.00 -26.12
C PHE A 5 20.80 -38.31 -24.75
N PHE A 6 21.66 -37.30 -24.58
CA PHE A 6 21.58 -36.37 -23.45
C PHE A 6 20.46 -35.36 -23.74
N PHE A 7 19.32 -35.51 -23.06
CA PHE A 7 18.30 -34.47 -22.98
C PHE A 7 18.82 -33.37 -22.04
N ILE A 8 19.17 -32.21 -22.59
CA ILE A 8 19.36 -30.99 -21.81
C ILE A 8 17.95 -30.46 -21.51
N VAL A 9 17.47 -30.74 -20.31
CA VAL A 9 16.28 -30.08 -19.76
C VAL A 9 16.70 -28.65 -19.41
N LEU A 10 16.32 -27.70 -20.25
CA LEU A 10 16.26 -26.29 -19.90
C LEU A 10 15.20 -26.14 -18.79
N LEU A 11 15.65 -26.12 -17.54
CA LEU A 11 14.86 -25.62 -16.42
C LEU A 11 14.65 -24.13 -16.67
N ALA A 12 13.50 -23.79 -17.27
CA ALA A 12 12.96 -22.45 -17.14
C ALA A 12 12.71 -22.23 -15.64
N LEU A 13 13.61 -21.47 -14.99
CA LEU A 13 13.31 -20.85 -13.71
C LEU A 13 12.05 -20.01 -13.95
N GLN A 14 10.90 -20.50 -13.52
CA GLN A 14 9.75 -19.64 -13.30
C GLN A 14 10.23 -18.60 -12.28
N ALA A 15 10.48 -17.38 -12.77
CA ALA A 15 10.66 -16.24 -11.90
C ALA A 15 9.35 -16.08 -11.14
N ASN A 16 9.31 -16.60 -9.91
CA ASN A 16 8.23 -16.24 -8.99
C ASN A 16 8.27 -14.71 -8.90
N ALA A 17 7.20 -14.04 -9.32
CA ALA A 17 7.04 -12.61 -9.19
C ALA A 17 7.23 -12.26 -7.71
N GLN A 18 8.41 -11.76 -7.36
CA GLN A 18 8.71 -11.44 -5.98
C GLN A 18 8.09 -10.08 -5.68
N SER A 19 7.03 -10.10 -4.86
CA SER A 19 6.39 -8.90 -4.33
C SER A 19 7.40 -8.04 -3.57
N LEU A 20 7.10 -6.75 -3.44
CA LEU A 20 7.89 -5.84 -2.65
C LEU A 20 8.05 -6.37 -1.23
N GLN A 21 9.28 -6.36 -0.71
CA GLN A 21 9.52 -6.72 0.68
C GLN A 21 8.73 -5.75 1.57
N ARG A 22 7.76 -6.30 2.32
CA ARG A 22 7.08 -5.56 3.38
C ARG A 22 7.98 -5.43 4.58
N VAL A 23 8.09 -4.21 5.09
CA VAL A 23 8.93 -3.84 6.23
C VAL A 23 8.16 -2.92 7.16
N ALA A 24 8.57 -2.85 8.42
CA ALA A 24 8.02 -1.84 9.32
C ALA A 24 8.40 -0.43 8.81
N PRO A 25 7.53 0.59 8.96
CA PRO A 25 7.85 1.97 8.59
C PRO A 25 9.22 2.44 9.10
N GLU A 26 9.60 2.03 10.31
CA GLU A 26 10.85 2.44 10.94
C GLU A 26 12.09 1.98 10.17
N GLN A 27 12.01 0.84 9.48
CA GLN A 27 13.13 0.28 8.71
C GLN A 27 13.44 1.07 7.44
N VAL A 28 12.57 2.02 7.06
CA VAL A 28 12.76 2.92 5.92
C VAL A 28 12.77 4.39 6.33
N GLY A 29 12.92 4.67 7.64
CA GLY A 29 12.97 6.03 8.17
C GLY A 29 11.60 6.72 8.14
N MET A 30 10.54 5.99 8.47
CA MET A 30 9.20 6.52 8.69
C MET A 30 8.72 6.22 10.10
N ASP A 31 7.95 7.13 10.70
CA ASP A 31 7.28 6.89 11.98
C ASP A 31 5.88 6.29 11.77
N SER A 32 5.69 5.04 12.20
CA SER A 32 4.40 4.36 12.11
C SER A 32 3.28 5.08 12.87
N ARG A 33 3.61 5.83 13.93
CA ARG A 33 2.62 6.57 14.73
C ARG A 33 2.02 7.72 13.93
N HIS A 34 2.82 8.38 13.09
CA HIS A 34 2.31 9.42 12.20
C HIS A 34 1.36 8.85 11.15
N LEU A 35 1.62 7.64 10.65
CA LEU A 35 0.74 6.98 9.68
C LEU A 35 -0.66 6.69 10.24
N LEU A 36 -0.86 6.68 11.57
CA LEU A 36 -2.20 6.58 12.17
C LEU A 36 -3.11 7.77 11.84
N TYR A 37 -2.56 8.94 11.51
CA TYR A 37 -3.38 10.06 11.03
C TYR A 37 -3.95 9.80 9.63
N ALA A 38 -3.30 8.95 8.83
CA ALA A 38 -3.85 8.51 7.54
C ALA A 38 -4.99 7.51 7.78
N ASP A 39 -4.85 6.62 8.76
CA ASP A 39 -5.93 5.73 9.20
C ASP A 39 -7.16 6.56 9.63
N GLU A 40 -6.96 7.54 10.50
CA GLU A 40 -8.04 8.40 11.00
C GLU A 40 -8.76 9.15 9.87
N ALA A 41 -8.00 9.70 8.91
CA ALA A 41 -8.57 10.39 7.76
C ALA A 41 -9.43 9.45 6.88
N ILE A 42 -8.97 8.22 6.64
CA ILE A 42 -9.69 7.22 5.86
C ILE A 42 -10.95 6.75 6.61
N GLU A 43 -10.83 6.40 7.88
CA GLU A 43 -11.96 5.96 8.71
C GLU A 43 -13.01 7.07 8.87
N THR A 44 -12.59 8.34 8.94
CA THR A 44 -13.51 9.49 8.94
C THR A 44 -14.28 9.57 7.62
N ALA A 45 -13.61 9.40 6.48
CA ALA A 45 -14.27 9.39 5.18
C ALA A 45 -15.29 8.23 5.05
N ILE A 46 -14.95 7.05 5.59
CA ILE A 46 -15.86 5.90 5.64
C ILE A 46 -17.07 6.19 6.55
N ALA A 47 -16.84 6.74 7.74
CA ALA A 47 -17.89 7.07 8.70
C ALA A 47 -18.86 8.13 8.15
N ASN A 48 -18.33 9.09 7.38
CA ASN A 48 -19.12 10.10 6.68
C ASN A 48 -19.85 9.56 5.44
N LYS A 49 -19.59 8.30 5.05
CA LYS A 49 -20.09 7.66 3.83
C LYS A 49 -19.60 8.35 2.54
N ASP A 50 -18.50 9.08 2.60
CA ASP A 50 -17.85 9.65 1.42
C ASP A 50 -17.24 8.54 0.53
N ILE A 51 -16.84 7.43 1.15
CA ILE A 51 -16.31 6.23 0.50
C ILE A 51 -16.79 4.97 1.22
N PRO A 52 -16.94 3.82 0.53
CA PRO A 52 -17.29 2.56 1.18
C PRO A 52 -16.09 1.90 1.90
N GLY A 53 -14.87 2.14 1.41
CA GLY A 53 -13.63 1.55 1.90
C GLY A 53 -12.43 1.98 1.07
N ALA A 54 -11.23 1.57 1.47
CA ALA A 54 -9.99 1.92 0.78
C ALA A 54 -8.89 0.87 1.00
N VAL A 55 -7.87 0.91 0.14
CA VAL A 55 -6.56 0.30 0.39
C VAL A 55 -5.50 1.39 0.26
N LEU A 56 -4.69 1.57 1.31
CA LEU A 56 -3.53 2.46 1.31
C LEU A 56 -2.25 1.63 1.27
N ALA A 57 -1.39 1.92 0.30
CA ALA A 57 -0.04 1.42 0.23
C ALA A 57 0.97 2.56 0.16
N VAL A 58 2.09 2.41 0.88
CA VAL A 58 3.21 3.35 0.83
C VAL A 58 4.49 2.58 0.51
N VAL A 59 5.13 2.98 -0.58
CA VAL A 59 6.44 2.46 -0.98
C VAL A 59 7.49 3.48 -0.59
N ARG A 60 8.52 3.06 0.12
CA ARG A 60 9.69 3.91 0.40
C ARG A 60 10.97 3.10 0.36
N ASN A 61 12.03 3.66 -0.22
CA ASN A 61 13.30 2.96 -0.40
C ASN A 61 13.13 1.59 -1.10
N ARG A 62 12.21 1.54 -2.08
CA ARG A 62 11.81 0.32 -2.82
C ARG A 62 11.33 -0.83 -1.92
N LYS A 63 10.69 -0.50 -0.79
CA LYS A 63 10.07 -1.48 0.12
C LYS A 63 8.65 -1.04 0.45
N MET A 64 7.77 -2.01 0.72
CA MET A 64 6.40 -1.75 1.15
C MET A 64 6.41 -1.38 2.64
N ALA A 65 6.38 -0.09 2.94
CA ALA A 65 6.46 0.45 4.30
C ALA A 65 5.12 0.41 5.02
N TYR A 66 4.03 0.52 4.26
CA TYR A 66 2.66 0.50 4.77
C TYR A 66 1.74 -0.17 3.76
N LEU A 67 0.86 -1.05 4.23
CA LEU A 67 -0.19 -1.67 3.42
C LEU A 67 -1.35 -2.03 4.35
N LYS A 68 -2.52 -1.44 4.12
CA LYS A 68 -3.71 -1.65 4.95
C LYS A 68 -4.99 -1.47 4.14
N ALA A 69 -6.00 -2.29 4.46
CA ALA A 69 -7.35 -2.21 3.94
C ALA A 69 -8.32 -1.67 5.00
N TYR A 70 -9.32 -0.91 4.57
CA TYR A 70 -10.29 -0.22 5.39
C TYR A 70 -11.70 -0.40 4.84
N GLY A 71 -12.69 -0.48 5.72
CA GLY A 71 -14.10 -0.53 5.34
C GLY A 71 -14.45 -1.72 4.44
N ASN A 72 -15.29 -1.46 3.43
CA ASN A 72 -15.91 -2.47 2.59
C ASN A 72 -15.60 -2.19 1.12
N LYS A 73 -15.27 -3.23 0.34
CA LYS A 73 -15.19 -3.11 -1.12
C LYS A 73 -16.58 -3.00 -1.75
N ARG A 74 -17.62 -3.52 -1.09
CA ARG A 74 -19.01 -3.49 -1.55
C ARG A 74 -19.94 -3.16 -0.39
N VAL A 75 -20.89 -2.27 -0.61
CA VAL A 75 -22.00 -1.98 0.32
C VAL A 75 -23.38 -2.25 -0.28
N TYR A 76 -23.45 -2.45 -1.60
CA TYR A 76 -24.67 -2.82 -2.33
C TYR A 76 -24.39 -3.91 -3.40
N PRO A 77 -25.27 -4.91 -3.59
CA PRO A 77 -26.52 -5.16 -2.84
C PRO A 77 -26.28 -5.80 -1.46
N ASN A 78 -25.11 -6.36 -1.24
CA ASN A 78 -24.65 -6.96 0.00
C ASN A 78 -23.33 -6.31 0.44
N THR A 79 -23.07 -6.31 1.75
CA THR A 79 -21.81 -5.78 2.29
C THR A 79 -20.71 -6.83 2.20
N GLU A 80 -19.55 -6.45 1.64
CA GLU A 80 -18.36 -7.29 1.60
C GLU A 80 -17.13 -6.51 2.07
N PRO A 81 -16.35 -7.06 3.01
CA PRO A 81 -15.19 -6.37 3.57
C PRO A 81 -14.12 -6.14 2.51
N MET A 82 -13.39 -5.03 2.67
CA MET A 82 -12.21 -4.72 1.88
C MET A 82 -11.05 -5.65 2.29
N THR A 83 -10.24 -6.06 1.33
CA THR A 83 -8.96 -6.75 1.58
C THR A 83 -7.83 -6.05 0.84
N VAL A 84 -6.58 -6.26 1.27
CA VAL A 84 -5.40 -5.66 0.60
C VAL A 84 -5.20 -6.17 -0.83
N ASN A 85 -5.79 -7.33 -1.17
CA ASN A 85 -5.76 -7.95 -2.49
C ASN A 85 -6.90 -7.47 -3.40
N THR A 86 -7.72 -6.52 -2.95
CA THR A 86 -8.84 -6.01 -3.75
C THR A 86 -8.30 -5.29 -4.99
N ILE A 87 -8.89 -5.61 -6.14
CA ILE A 87 -8.57 -5.05 -7.45
C ILE A 87 -9.56 -3.92 -7.76
N PHE A 88 -9.06 -2.79 -8.22
CA PHE A 88 -9.85 -1.58 -8.48
C PHE A 88 -9.81 -1.21 -9.96
N ASP A 89 -10.92 -0.67 -10.47
CA ASP A 89 -10.89 0.10 -11.71
C ASP A 89 -10.01 1.35 -11.50
N MET A 90 -8.87 1.39 -12.18
CA MET A 90 -7.89 2.47 -12.05
C MET A 90 -8.33 3.76 -12.72
N ALA A 91 -9.43 3.73 -13.50
CA ALA A 91 -9.94 4.85 -14.26
C ALA A 91 -8.79 5.59 -14.97
N SER A 92 -8.69 6.90 -14.79
CA SER A 92 -7.66 7.71 -15.45
C SER A 92 -6.22 7.46 -15.01
N CYS A 93 -5.94 6.75 -13.92
CA CYS A 93 -4.58 6.30 -13.61
C CYS A 93 -4.02 5.37 -14.71
N SER A 94 -4.89 4.72 -15.50
CA SER A 94 -4.53 3.93 -16.69
C SER A 94 -3.66 4.70 -17.68
N LYS A 95 -3.85 6.02 -17.79
CA LYS A 95 -3.14 6.91 -18.72
C LYS A 95 -1.61 6.86 -18.49
N PRO A 96 -1.10 7.32 -17.33
CA PRO A 96 0.33 7.27 -17.07
C PRO A 96 0.83 5.86 -16.82
N MET A 97 0.08 5.01 -16.11
CA MET A 97 0.60 3.72 -15.65
C MET A 97 0.69 2.66 -16.74
N SER A 98 0.06 2.89 -17.90
CA SER A 98 0.06 1.96 -19.03
C SER A 98 0.30 2.68 -20.35
N THR A 99 -0.68 3.44 -20.85
CA THR A 99 -0.64 4.02 -22.20
C THR A 99 0.59 4.90 -22.45
N ALA A 100 0.94 5.77 -21.50
CA ALA A 100 2.14 6.60 -21.61
C ALA A 100 3.42 5.76 -21.58
N ILE A 101 3.54 4.78 -20.67
CA ILE A 101 4.70 3.89 -20.61
C ILE A 101 4.85 3.11 -21.92
N CYS A 102 3.77 2.53 -22.45
CA CYS A 102 3.76 1.83 -23.74
C CYS A 102 4.20 2.74 -24.89
N THR A 103 3.79 4.02 -24.88
CA THR A 103 4.25 5.02 -25.85
C THR A 103 5.77 5.24 -25.75
N HIS A 104 6.30 5.37 -24.53
CA HIS A 104 7.75 5.53 -24.32
C HIS A 104 8.54 4.26 -24.66
N ILE A 105 8.00 3.06 -24.42
CA ILE A 105 8.61 1.79 -24.84
C ILE A 105 8.81 1.79 -26.37
N LEU A 106 7.79 2.19 -27.13
CA LEU A 106 7.90 2.30 -28.59
C LEU A 106 8.91 3.39 -29.01
N ALA A 107 8.99 4.49 -28.27
CA ALA A 107 9.98 5.53 -28.51
C ALA A 107 11.42 5.04 -28.28
N GLU A 108 11.69 4.33 -27.18
CA GLU A 108 13.01 3.74 -26.88
C GLU A 108 13.42 2.68 -27.90
N ARG A 109 12.43 1.96 -28.47
CA ARG A 109 12.65 1.01 -29.57
C ARG A 109 12.82 1.66 -30.94
N GLY A 110 12.82 3.00 -31.02
CA GLY A 110 12.95 3.75 -32.27
C GLY A 110 11.78 3.57 -33.23
N LYS A 111 10.60 3.16 -32.74
CA LYS A 111 9.40 2.91 -33.56
C LYS A 111 8.53 4.15 -33.73
N LEU A 112 8.67 5.13 -32.84
CA LEU A 112 8.05 6.45 -32.94
C LEU A 112 8.95 7.52 -32.34
N ARG A 113 8.71 8.78 -32.68
CA ARG A 113 9.30 9.94 -32.01
C ARG A 113 8.20 10.78 -31.36
N LEU A 114 8.45 11.30 -30.16
CA LEU A 114 7.46 12.14 -29.46
C LEU A 114 7.08 13.42 -30.22
N LEU A 115 7.92 13.87 -31.16
CA LEU A 115 7.63 15.03 -32.01
C LEU A 115 7.06 14.67 -33.40
N ASP A 116 6.69 13.41 -33.61
CA ASP A 116 6.03 13.01 -34.84
C ASP A 116 4.60 13.54 -34.90
N PRO A 117 4.14 13.94 -36.10
CA PRO A 117 2.75 14.32 -36.31
C PRO A 117 1.85 13.11 -36.06
N VAL A 118 0.73 13.32 -35.38
CA VAL A 118 -0.28 12.26 -35.18
C VAL A 118 -0.77 11.68 -36.52
N SER A 119 -0.86 12.54 -37.55
CA SER A 119 -1.28 12.15 -38.90
C SER A 119 -0.34 11.18 -39.61
N LEU A 120 0.87 10.92 -39.08
CA LEU A 120 1.73 9.86 -39.59
C LEU A 120 1.15 8.46 -39.32
N TYR A 121 0.42 8.32 -38.21
CA TYR A 121 -0.13 7.06 -37.74
C TYR A 121 -1.65 6.97 -37.94
N ILE A 122 -2.32 8.11 -37.99
CA ILE A 122 -3.77 8.22 -38.23
C ILE A 122 -3.96 9.24 -39.37
N PRO A 123 -3.84 8.84 -40.65
CA PRO A 123 -3.77 9.76 -41.79
C PRO A 123 -4.89 10.81 -41.87
N GLU A 124 -6.09 10.47 -41.43
CA GLU A 124 -7.28 11.32 -41.38
C GLU A 124 -7.27 12.35 -40.23
N PHE A 125 -6.32 12.25 -39.30
CA PHE A 125 -6.24 13.14 -38.12
C PHE A 125 -5.89 14.57 -38.54
N LYS A 126 -6.87 15.48 -38.43
CA LYS A 126 -6.68 16.88 -38.79
C LYS A 126 -5.84 17.64 -37.75
N SER A 127 -5.08 18.61 -38.25
CA SER A 127 -4.34 19.58 -37.43
C SER A 127 -5.27 20.63 -36.82
N TRP A 128 -4.79 21.41 -35.86
CA TRP A 128 -5.47 22.65 -35.48
C TRP A 128 -5.35 23.68 -36.62
N VAL A 129 -6.45 24.40 -36.86
CA VAL A 129 -6.54 25.50 -37.82
C VAL A 129 -7.20 26.67 -37.10
N SER A 130 -6.70 27.89 -37.28
CA SER A 130 -7.31 29.10 -36.71
C SER A 130 -8.73 29.31 -37.25
N GLU A 131 -9.56 30.06 -36.51
CA GLU A 131 -10.95 30.34 -36.93
C GLU A 131 -11.04 31.04 -38.29
N ASP A 132 -10.02 31.84 -38.65
CA ASP A 132 -9.93 32.51 -39.96
C ASP A 132 -9.25 31.67 -41.05
N GLY A 133 -8.83 30.44 -40.74
CA GLY A 133 -8.19 29.51 -41.67
C GLY A 133 -6.74 29.83 -42.05
N LYS A 134 -6.14 30.90 -41.50
CA LYS A 134 -4.82 31.40 -41.95
C LYS A 134 -3.63 30.75 -41.25
N ASP A 135 -3.83 30.23 -40.04
CA ASP A 135 -2.79 29.55 -39.27
C ASP A 135 -3.14 28.07 -39.09
N LYS A 136 -2.12 27.22 -39.16
CA LYS A 136 -2.25 25.77 -39.00
C LYS A 136 -1.12 25.25 -38.12
N LYS A 137 -1.48 24.48 -37.11
CA LYS A 137 -0.51 23.86 -36.19
C LYS A 137 -0.73 22.36 -36.14
N ILE A 138 0.30 21.63 -36.57
CA ILE A 138 0.38 20.17 -36.48
C ILE A 138 0.41 19.75 -35.00
N ILE A 139 -0.46 18.80 -34.66
CA ILE A 139 -0.50 18.12 -33.35
C ILE A 139 0.48 16.95 -33.38
N ARG A 140 1.29 16.85 -32.33
CA ARG A 140 2.31 15.82 -32.14
C ARG A 140 1.97 14.88 -31.00
N ILE A 141 2.64 13.73 -30.95
CA ILE A 141 2.52 12.76 -29.84
C ILE A 141 2.75 13.42 -28.48
N ALA A 142 3.77 14.28 -28.37
CA ALA A 142 4.06 15.03 -27.16
C ALA A 142 2.87 15.89 -26.70
N ASP A 143 2.14 16.51 -27.64
CA ASP A 143 0.99 17.36 -27.33
C ASP A 143 -0.19 16.52 -26.77
N LEU A 144 -0.30 15.25 -27.17
CA LEU A 144 -1.27 14.31 -26.60
C LEU A 144 -0.89 13.94 -25.16
N LEU A 145 0.37 13.56 -24.93
CA LEU A 145 0.89 13.15 -23.61
C LEU A 145 0.76 14.27 -22.56
N THR A 146 0.98 15.54 -22.97
CA THR A 146 0.93 16.72 -22.10
C THR A 146 -0.45 17.37 -22.02
N HIS A 147 -1.47 16.86 -22.70
CA HIS A 147 -2.80 17.49 -22.77
C HIS A 147 -2.79 18.93 -23.33
N THR A 148 -1.93 19.18 -24.31
CA THR A 148 -1.78 20.49 -24.97
C THR A 148 -2.07 20.41 -26.46
N SER A 149 -2.87 19.44 -26.90
CA SER A 149 -3.23 19.18 -28.30
C SER A 149 -4.37 20.07 -28.83
N GLY A 150 -5.15 20.66 -27.92
CA GLY A 150 -6.42 21.31 -28.24
C GLY A 150 -7.59 20.34 -28.42
N LEU A 151 -7.42 19.02 -28.26
CA LEU A 151 -8.55 18.09 -28.33
C LEU A 151 -9.52 18.33 -27.15
N PRO A 152 -10.84 18.31 -27.38
CA PRO A 152 -11.87 18.49 -26.35
C PRO A 152 -11.67 17.53 -25.17
N PRO A 153 -12.18 17.87 -23.97
CA PRO A 153 -11.93 17.06 -22.78
C PRO A 153 -12.56 15.67 -22.88
N TYR A 154 -13.71 15.58 -23.57
CA TYR A 154 -14.53 14.37 -23.67
C TYR A 154 -15.37 14.39 -24.95
N ALA A 155 -16.07 13.28 -25.23
CA ALA A 155 -16.96 13.15 -26.38
C ALA A 155 -18.37 12.65 -25.96
N PRO A 156 -19.43 12.97 -26.71
CA PRO A 156 -20.80 12.61 -26.36
C PRO A 156 -21.08 11.12 -26.61
N THR A 157 -20.78 10.26 -25.63
CA THR A 157 -20.84 8.79 -25.77
C THR A 157 -22.16 8.28 -26.34
N SER A 158 -23.31 8.79 -25.87
CA SER A 158 -24.63 8.35 -26.34
C SER A 158 -24.92 8.69 -27.81
N GLU A 159 -24.35 9.78 -28.32
CA GLU A 159 -24.47 10.16 -29.73
C GLU A 159 -23.56 9.31 -30.60
N LEU A 160 -22.32 9.09 -30.15
CA LEU A 160 -21.36 8.24 -30.84
C LEU A 160 -21.83 6.79 -30.91
N GLU A 161 -22.42 6.26 -29.84
CA GLU A 161 -23.00 4.91 -29.84
C GLU A 161 -24.11 4.79 -30.89
N LYS A 162 -25.00 5.80 -30.99
CA LYS A 162 -26.07 5.78 -32.00
C LYS A 162 -25.53 5.87 -33.43
N GLN A 163 -24.45 6.61 -33.63
CA GLN A 163 -23.85 6.84 -34.95
C GLN A 163 -23.01 5.65 -35.42
N TYR A 164 -22.19 5.07 -34.54
CA TYR A 164 -21.15 4.10 -34.90
C TYR A 164 -21.36 2.71 -34.32
N GLY A 165 -22.33 2.52 -33.43
CA GLY A 165 -22.52 1.29 -32.67
C GLY A 165 -21.60 1.19 -31.45
N SER A 166 -21.70 0.06 -30.73
CA SER A 166 -20.94 -0.20 -29.50
C SER A 166 -20.57 -1.70 -29.40
N PRO A 167 -19.28 -2.05 -29.25
CA PRO A 167 -18.11 -1.17 -29.31
C PRO A 167 -17.80 -0.72 -30.75
N SER A 168 -17.20 0.45 -30.90
CA SER A 168 -16.71 0.98 -32.18
C SER A 168 -15.46 1.86 -31.98
N PRO A 169 -14.28 1.25 -31.77
CA PRO A 169 -13.03 1.99 -31.64
C PRO A 169 -12.69 2.81 -32.89
N ASP A 170 -13.00 2.30 -34.08
CA ASP A 170 -12.80 3.02 -35.34
C ASP A 170 -13.70 4.26 -35.44
N GLY A 171 -14.99 4.14 -35.08
CA GLY A 171 -15.89 5.30 -35.02
C GLY A 171 -15.45 6.35 -34.00
N MET A 172 -14.85 5.92 -32.88
CA MET A 172 -14.26 6.82 -31.90
C MET A 172 -13.07 7.59 -32.48
N ILE A 173 -12.17 6.91 -33.21
CA ILE A 173 -11.03 7.56 -33.86
C ILE A 173 -11.48 8.48 -35.01
N GLU A 174 -12.49 8.09 -35.78
CA GLU A 174 -13.08 8.93 -36.82
C GLU A 174 -13.62 10.24 -36.23
N TYR A 175 -14.34 10.17 -35.11
CA TYR A 175 -14.79 11.35 -34.39
C TYR A 175 -13.61 12.23 -33.94
N ILE A 176 -12.61 11.63 -33.26
CA ILE A 176 -11.45 12.38 -32.74
C ILE A 176 -10.65 13.03 -33.88
N ALA A 177 -10.47 12.34 -35.00
CA ALA A 177 -9.77 12.85 -36.18
C ALA A 177 -10.45 14.08 -36.79
N ASN A 178 -11.76 14.25 -36.56
CA ASN A 178 -12.57 15.28 -37.19
C ASN A 178 -13.10 16.36 -36.25
N CYS A 179 -13.13 16.13 -34.93
CA CYS A 179 -13.66 17.08 -33.97
C CYS A 179 -12.88 18.42 -33.96
N ARG A 180 -13.51 19.47 -33.43
CA ARG A 180 -12.87 20.78 -33.27
C ARG A 180 -11.66 20.66 -32.35
N ARG A 181 -10.65 21.50 -32.57
CA ARG A 181 -9.53 21.71 -31.65
C ARG A 181 -9.77 23.04 -30.96
N ASP A 182 -9.95 23.04 -29.66
CA ASP A 182 -10.42 24.18 -28.88
C ASP A 182 -9.39 25.32 -28.83
N PHE A 183 -8.10 24.98 -28.82
CA PHE A 183 -7.01 25.94 -28.77
C PHE A 183 -5.80 25.48 -29.59
N LYS A 184 -4.90 26.42 -29.89
CA LYS A 184 -3.68 26.16 -30.64
C LYS A 184 -2.74 25.25 -29.81
N PRO A 185 -2.22 24.15 -30.37
CA PRO A 185 -1.35 23.25 -29.62
C PRO A 185 -0.21 23.97 -28.92
N GLN A 186 0.05 23.58 -27.66
CA GLN A 186 1.07 24.12 -26.75
C GLN A 186 0.79 25.51 -26.15
N THR A 187 -0.32 26.18 -26.50
CA THR A 187 -0.64 27.50 -25.94
C THR A 187 -1.54 27.46 -24.71
N ASP A 188 -2.18 26.32 -24.45
CA ASP A 188 -3.07 26.10 -23.30
C ASP A 188 -3.07 24.62 -22.89
N PHE A 189 -3.74 24.32 -21.78
CA PHE A 189 -3.89 22.98 -21.21
C PHE A 189 -5.36 22.62 -21.02
N GLN A 190 -5.75 21.44 -21.49
CA GLN A 190 -7.09 20.89 -21.25
C GLN A 190 -7.01 19.38 -21.08
N TYR A 191 -7.31 18.92 -19.87
CA TYR A 191 -7.34 17.49 -19.57
C TYR A 191 -8.36 16.78 -20.46
N SER A 192 -7.89 15.80 -21.24
CA SER A 192 -8.66 15.18 -22.33
C SER A 192 -8.45 13.67 -22.41
N CYS A 193 -9.56 12.94 -22.37
CA CYS A 193 -9.57 11.50 -22.63
C CYS A 193 -9.23 11.18 -24.09
N LEU A 194 -9.58 12.06 -25.02
CA LEU A 194 -9.38 11.86 -26.47
C LEU A 194 -7.90 11.78 -26.84
N ASN A 195 -7.04 12.50 -26.12
CA ASN A 195 -5.58 12.40 -26.31
C ASN A 195 -5.07 10.98 -26.12
N TYR A 196 -5.50 10.32 -25.04
CA TYR A 196 -5.00 9.01 -24.68
C TYR A 196 -5.65 7.88 -25.48
N ILE A 197 -6.91 8.04 -25.91
CA ILE A 197 -7.52 7.15 -26.90
C ILE A 197 -6.79 7.25 -28.25
N THR A 198 -6.32 8.44 -28.62
CA THR A 198 -5.48 8.63 -29.82
C THR A 198 -4.12 7.94 -29.67
N LEU A 199 -3.47 8.06 -28.50
CA LEU A 199 -2.22 7.35 -28.20
C LEU A 199 -2.39 5.83 -28.26
N GLN A 200 -3.50 5.29 -27.78
CA GLN A 200 -3.84 3.87 -27.96
C GLN A 200 -3.82 3.48 -29.43
N ARG A 201 -4.54 4.21 -30.30
CA ARG A 201 -4.56 3.90 -31.73
C ARG A 201 -3.16 3.93 -32.35
N ILE A 202 -2.33 4.90 -31.97
CA ILE A 202 -0.93 4.97 -32.41
C ILE A 202 -0.15 3.71 -31.97
N ILE A 203 -0.29 3.28 -30.71
CA ILE A 203 0.36 2.06 -30.20
C ILE A 203 -0.10 0.85 -31.01
N GLU A 204 -1.39 0.72 -31.28
CA GLU A 204 -1.97 -0.40 -32.03
C GLU A 204 -1.47 -0.41 -33.49
N THR A 205 -1.44 0.76 -34.14
CA THR A 205 -0.91 0.92 -35.50
C THR A 205 0.58 0.56 -35.59
N VAL A 206 1.38 0.98 -34.61
CA VAL A 206 2.84 0.77 -34.63
C VAL A 206 3.23 -0.65 -34.23
N SER A 207 2.52 -1.24 -33.26
CA SER A 207 2.84 -2.57 -32.71
C SER A 207 2.13 -3.72 -33.44
N GLY A 208 0.99 -3.45 -34.08
CA GLY A 208 0.10 -4.50 -34.62
C GLY A 208 -0.63 -5.31 -33.54
N GLN A 209 -0.57 -4.89 -32.27
CA GLN A 209 -1.21 -5.52 -31.13
C GLN A 209 -2.28 -4.62 -30.53
N SER A 210 -3.25 -5.20 -29.82
CA SER A 210 -4.14 -4.41 -28.97
C SER A 210 -3.33 -3.72 -27.84
N LEU A 211 -3.82 -2.58 -27.33
CA LEU A 211 -3.15 -1.94 -26.17
C LEU A 211 -3.06 -2.89 -24.96
N ARG A 212 -4.07 -3.75 -24.76
CA ARG A 212 -4.08 -4.76 -23.70
C ARG A 212 -2.91 -5.73 -23.85
N ASP A 213 -2.76 -6.33 -25.02
CA ASP A 213 -1.72 -7.34 -25.26
C ASP A 213 -0.33 -6.70 -25.21
N PHE A 214 -0.17 -5.52 -25.80
CA PHE A 214 1.11 -4.80 -25.77
C PHE A 214 1.51 -4.42 -24.35
N ALA A 215 0.58 -3.90 -23.54
CA ALA A 215 0.84 -3.57 -22.14
C ALA A 215 1.15 -4.81 -21.31
N ARG A 216 0.41 -5.92 -21.51
CA ARG A 216 0.69 -7.18 -20.82
C ARG A 216 2.12 -7.66 -21.11
N GLU A 217 2.46 -7.82 -22.39
CA GLU A 217 3.75 -8.40 -22.82
C GLU A 217 4.97 -7.53 -22.49
N ASN A 218 4.81 -6.20 -22.49
CA ASN A 218 5.94 -5.27 -22.43
C ASN A 218 6.04 -4.49 -21.12
N LEU A 219 5.03 -4.61 -20.25
CA LEU A 219 4.96 -3.86 -19.00
C LEU A 219 4.51 -4.74 -17.84
N PHE A 220 3.28 -5.28 -17.88
CA PHE A 220 2.72 -5.98 -16.71
C PHE A 220 3.46 -7.29 -16.43
N ASP A 221 3.64 -8.16 -17.43
CA ASP A 221 4.37 -9.42 -17.28
C ASP A 221 5.86 -9.18 -16.98
N VAL A 222 6.45 -8.15 -17.59
CA VAL A 222 7.86 -7.77 -17.38
C VAL A 222 8.13 -7.42 -15.92
N LEU A 223 7.19 -6.74 -15.26
CA LEU A 223 7.32 -6.38 -13.84
C LEU A 223 6.73 -7.44 -12.89
N GLY A 224 6.05 -8.46 -13.42
CA GLY A 224 5.34 -9.46 -12.60
C GLY A 224 4.08 -8.91 -11.92
N MET A 225 3.39 -7.97 -12.54
CA MET A 225 2.13 -7.38 -12.06
C MET A 225 0.95 -8.34 -12.31
N ALA A 226 0.85 -9.39 -11.49
CA ALA A 226 -0.02 -10.54 -11.70
C ALA A 226 -1.53 -10.24 -11.56
N HIS A 227 -1.90 -9.11 -10.94
CA HIS A 227 -3.28 -8.68 -10.73
C HIS A 227 -3.58 -7.37 -11.48
N THR A 228 -2.92 -7.16 -12.63
CA THR A 228 -3.10 -5.98 -13.47
C THR A 228 -3.42 -6.35 -14.90
N ASP A 229 -4.51 -5.81 -15.44
CA ASP A 229 -4.94 -6.07 -16.82
C ASP A 229 -5.90 -4.99 -17.33
N TYR A 230 -6.10 -4.92 -18.65
CA TYR A 230 -7.30 -4.31 -19.21
C TYR A 230 -8.43 -5.35 -19.27
N LEU A 231 -9.64 -4.96 -18.89
CA LEU A 231 -10.79 -5.86 -18.88
C LEU A 231 -11.74 -5.55 -20.03
N PRO A 232 -11.64 -6.24 -21.19
CA PRO A 232 -12.53 -5.98 -22.31
C PRO A 232 -13.96 -6.40 -21.99
N CYS A 233 -14.92 -5.64 -22.47
CA CYS A 233 -16.34 -5.83 -22.17
C CYS A 233 -17.25 -5.43 -23.33
N LYS A 234 -18.46 -6.00 -23.34
CA LYS A 234 -19.54 -5.62 -24.26
C LYS A 234 -20.90 -5.83 -23.61
N ARG A 235 -21.96 -5.33 -24.27
CA ARG A 235 -23.33 -5.74 -23.95
C ARG A 235 -23.65 -7.08 -24.61
N ASP A 236 -24.27 -7.98 -23.87
CA ASP A 236 -24.85 -9.20 -24.41
C ASP A 236 -26.17 -8.90 -25.15
N LYS A 237 -26.84 -9.96 -25.63
CA LYS A 237 -28.12 -9.85 -26.36
C LYS A 237 -29.25 -9.23 -25.52
N ASP A 238 -29.14 -9.29 -24.20
CA ASP A 238 -30.13 -8.80 -23.24
C ASP A 238 -29.74 -7.40 -22.72
N GLY A 239 -28.67 -6.80 -23.27
CA GLY A 239 -28.18 -5.48 -22.91
C GLY A 239 -27.31 -5.42 -21.65
N LYS A 240 -26.96 -6.56 -21.06
CA LYS A 240 -26.14 -6.63 -19.84
C LYS A 240 -24.66 -6.59 -20.17
N TRP A 241 -23.89 -5.88 -19.35
CA TRP A 241 -22.44 -5.83 -19.47
C TRP A 241 -21.80 -7.15 -19.06
N ILE A 242 -20.96 -7.69 -19.94
CA ILE A 242 -20.16 -8.88 -19.71
C ILE A 242 -18.71 -8.61 -20.12
N ASN A 243 -17.77 -9.25 -19.44
CA ASN A 243 -16.39 -9.32 -19.93
C ASN A 243 -16.28 -10.31 -21.10
N THR A 244 -15.47 -9.96 -22.11
CA THR A 244 -15.30 -10.77 -23.32
C THR A 244 -14.06 -11.65 -23.30
N ALA A 245 -13.22 -11.48 -22.28
CA ALA A 245 -12.06 -12.30 -22.02
C ALA A 245 -11.79 -12.32 -20.51
N ASP A 246 -11.18 -13.40 -20.05
CA ASP A 246 -10.74 -13.51 -18.66
C ASP A 246 -9.62 -12.54 -18.36
N ALA A 247 -9.58 -12.06 -17.12
CA ALA A 247 -8.48 -11.27 -16.59
C ALA A 247 -7.21 -12.11 -16.45
N HIS A 248 -6.04 -11.46 -16.47
CA HIS A 248 -4.75 -12.12 -16.27
C HIS A 248 -4.69 -13.01 -15.01
N TRP A 249 -5.24 -12.55 -13.88
CA TRP A 249 -5.28 -13.29 -12.61
C TRP A 249 -6.36 -14.37 -12.53
N ALA A 250 -7.19 -14.56 -13.57
CA ALA A 250 -8.25 -15.56 -13.53
C ALA A 250 -7.68 -16.98 -13.33
N THR A 251 -6.51 -17.26 -13.87
CA THR A 251 -5.85 -18.58 -13.76
C THR A 251 -5.28 -18.86 -12.36
N SER A 252 -4.99 -17.82 -11.58
CA SER A 252 -4.46 -17.91 -10.22
C SER A 252 -5.53 -17.70 -9.14
N THR A 253 -6.79 -17.48 -9.54
CA THR A 253 -7.89 -17.25 -8.60
C THR A 253 -8.69 -18.52 -8.38
N GLU A 254 -8.91 -18.88 -7.11
CA GLU A 254 -9.89 -19.91 -6.77
C GLU A 254 -11.31 -19.35 -6.89
N GLY A 255 -12.10 -19.88 -7.84
CA GLY A 255 -13.49 -19.48 -8.05
C GLY A 255 -13.66 -18.33 -9.06
N ASP A 256 -14.68 -17.49 -8.87
CA ASP A 256 -14.96 -16.37 -9.76
C ASP A 256 -13.95 -15.24 -9.55
N TRP A 257 -13.18 -14.93 -10.60
CA TRP A 257 -12.14 -13.89 -10.55
C TRP A 257 -12.70 -12.47 -10.36
N HIS A 258 -13.99 -12.25 -10.61
CA HIS A 258 -14.66 -10.98 -10.27
C HIS A 258 -14.76 -10.77 -8.75
N SER A 259 -14.67 -11.83 -7.94
CA SER A 259 -14.73 -11.73 -6.48
C SER A 259 -13.59 -10.90 -5.89
N LEU A 260 -12.47 -10.74 -6.60
CA LEU A 260 -11.36 -9.87 -6.17
C LEU A 260 -11.61 -8.39 -6.48
N ILE A 261 -12.60 -8.07 -7.32
CA ILE A 261 -12.79 -6.71 -7.85
C ILE A 261 -13.74 -5.90 -6.94
N ALA A 262 -13.34 -4.67 -6.62
CA ALA A 262 -14.24 -3.68 -6.04
C ALA A 262 -15.25 -3.22 -7.11
N PRO A 263 -16.57 -3.39 -6.90
CA PRO A 263 -17.56 -2.81 -7.78
C PRO A 263 -17.50 -1.29 -7.78
N THR A 264 -17.94 -0.68 -8.89
CA THR A 264 -18.09 0.76 -9.03
C THR A 264 -19.57 1.14 -8.91
N GLU A 265 -20.13 1.87 -9.88
CA GLU A 265 -21.44 2.50 -9.77
C GLU A 265 -22.59 1.53 -10.05
N LYS A 266 -23.66 1.67 -9.26
CA LYS A 266 -24.94 1.00 -9.48
C LYS A 266 -25.65 1.60 -10.70
N GLN A 267 -26.06 0.74 -11.61
CA GLN A 267 -26.77 1.11 -12.84
C GLN A 267 -28.28 1.23 -12.58
N SER A 268 -29.00 1.85 -13.52
CA SER A 268 -30.45 2.11 -13.41
C SER A 268 -31.30 0.84 -13.31
N ASP A 269 -30.81 -0.30 -13.81
CA ASP A 269 -31.46 -1.60 -13.72
C ASP A 269 -31.18 -2.33 -12.39
N GLY A 270 -30.41 -1.71 -11.48
CA GLY A 270 -30.02 -2.27 -10.19
C GLY A 270 -28.76 -3.13 -10.22
N SER A 271 -28.18 -3.40 -11.40
CA SER A 271 -26.87 -4.06 -11.50
C SER A 271 -25.74 -3.14 -11.02
N VAL A 272 -24.56 -3.69 -10.72
CA VAL A 272 -23.35 -2.92 -10.39
C VAL A 272 -22.26 -3.27 -11.39
N LEU A 273 -21.52 -2.26 -11.86
CA LEU A 273 -20.36 -2.54 -12.70
C LEU A 273 -19.26 -3.18 -11.87
N CYS A 274 -18.82 -4.37 -12.29
CA CYS A 274 -17.80 -5.15 -11.61
C CYS A 274 -17.00 -5.92 -12.67
N GLY A 275 -15.75 -5.51 -12.89
CA GLY A 275 -14.93 -6.01 -14.01
C GLY A 275 -15.15 -5.27 -15.32
N GLN A 276 -16.10 -4.33 -15.40
CA GLN A 276 -16.27 -3.43 -16.54
C GLN A 276 -15.91 -2.01 -16.14
N VAL A 277 -15.11 -1.35 -16.99
CA VAL A 277 -14.63 0.00 -16.73
C VAL A 277 -15.79 0.99 -16.56
N HIS A 278 -15.66 1.88 -15.58
CA HIS A 278 -16.67 2.88 -15.25
C HIS A 278 -16.80 3.93 -16.35
N ASP A 279 -15.68 4.43 -16.87
CA ASP A 279 -15.59 5.47 -17.93
C ASP A 279 -16.42 5.08 -19.17
N PRO A 280 -17.45 5.87 -19.54
CA PRO A 280 -18.31 5.55 -20.67
C PRO A 280 -17.61 5.46 -22.03
N LEU A 281 -16.61 6.29 -22.33
CA LEU A 281 -15.89 6.19 -23.60
C LEU A 281 -15.10 4.88 -23.67
N ALA A 282 -14.44 4.50 -22.58
CA ALA A 282 -13.71 3.24 -22.50
C ALA A 282 -14.64 2.03 -22.61
N ARG A 283 -15.75 2.02 -21.85
CA ARG A 283 -16.69 0.90 -21.80
C ARG A 283 -17.52 0.74 -23.08
N VAL A 284 -18.14 1.83 -23.52
CA VAL A 284 -19.13 1.81 -24.62
C VAL A 284 -18.45 1.86 -25.97
N MET A 285 -17.52 2.80 -26.19
CA MET A 285 -16.91 2.96 -27.51
C MET A 285 -15.73 2.03 -27.74
N ASN A 286 -14.85 1.87 -26.74
CA ASN A 286 -13.62 1.09 -26.90
C ASN A 286 -13.68 -0.33 -26.34
N GLY A 287 -14.86 -0.79 -25.89
CA GLY A 287 -15.07 -2.17 -25.45
C GLY A 287 -14.18 -2.59 -24.28
N GLY A 288 -13.86 -1.67 -23.37
CA GLY A 288 -13.07 -1.90 -22.15
C GLY A 288 -11.56 -1.75 -22.31
N ILE A 289 -11.01 -1.81 -23.53
CA ILE A 289 -9.58 -1.59 -23.79
C ILE A 289 -9.40 -0.15 -24.29
N SER A 290 -9.05 0.76 -23.38
CA SER A 290 -8.99 2.19 -23.72
C SER A 290 -7.73 2.89 -23.23
N GLY A 291 -7.14 3.76 -24.04
CA GLY A 291 -5.94 4.48 -23.62
C GLY A 291 -6.18 5.44 -22.45
N ASN A 292 -7.41 5.93 -22.28
CA ASN A 292 -7.79 6.86 -21.22
C ASN A 292 -8.18 6.18 -19.89
N ALA A 293 -8.60 4.91 -19.90
CA ALA A 293 -9.12 4.18 -18.74
C ALA A 293 -9.23 2.67 -19.05
N GLY A 294 -9.52 1.83 -18.05
CA GLY A 294 -9.81 0.41 -18.26
C GLY A 294 -8.75 -0.56 -17.77
N VAL A 295 -7.63 -0.05 -17.21
CA VAL A 295 -6.75 -0.86 -16.38
C VAL A 295 -7.45 -1.14 -15.05
N PHE A 296 -7.41 -2.39 -14.62
CA PHE A 296 -7.74 -2.83 -13.27
C PHE A 296 -6.45 -3.28 -12.60
N SER A 297 -6.26 -2.93 -11.32
CA SER A 297 -5.02 -3.26 -10.59
C SER A 297 -5.24 -3.29 -9.07
N CYS A 298 -4.30 -3.89 -8.34
CA CYS A 298 -4.27 -3.90 -6.86
C CYS A 298 -3.10 -3.07 -6.30
N ALA A 299 -3.09 -2.87 -4.99
CA ALA A 299 -2.08 -2.03 -4.33
C ALA A 299 -0.65 -2.59 -4.48
N GLU A 300 -0.49 -3.91 -4.46
CA GLU A 300 0.83 -4.55 -4.57
C GLU A 300 1.46 -4.38 -5.95
N ASP A 301 0.70 -4.57 -7.02
CA ASP A 301 1.18 -4.42 -8.39
C ASP A 301 1.56 -2.97 -8.69
N ILE A 302 0.73 -2.01 -8.27
CA ILE A 302 1.03 -0.59 -8.45
C ILE A 302 2.27 -0.20 -7.64
N ALA A 303 2.45 -0.80 -6.46
CA ALA A 303 3.65 -0.59 -5.66
C ALA A 303 4.90 -1.09 -6.41
N VAL A 304 4.84 -2.24 -7.09
CA VAL A 304 5.92 -2.73 -7.94
C VAL A 304 6.23 -1.76 -9.08
N LEU A 305 5.20 -1.25 -9.77
CA LEU A 305 5.40 -0.22 -10.80
C LEU A 305 6.06 1.04 -10.23
N CYS A 306 5.61 1.52 -9.06
CA CYS A 306 6.19 2.67 -8.39
C CYS A 306 7.67 2.44 -8.04
N ALA A 307 8.00 1.29 -7.47
CA ALA A 307 9.37 0.92 -7.15
C ALA A 307 10.24 0.81 -8.41
N ALA A 308 9.71 0.27 -9.51
CA ALA A 308 10.40 0.21 -10.80
C ALA A 308 10.72 1.63 -11.30
N LEU A 309 9.75 2.54 -11.30
CA LEU A 309 9.94 3.93 -11.74
C LEU A 309 10.93 4.70 -10.86
N GLN A 310 10.86 4.52 -9.53
CA GLN A 310 11.85 5.07 -8.58
C GLN A 310 13.26 4.53 -8.87
N ASN A 311 13.37 3.26 -9.25
CA ASN A 311 14.61 2.59 -9.62
C ASN A 311 15.00 2.80 -11.11
N GLY A 312 14.52 3.88 -11.73
CA GLY A 312 14.86 4.25 -13.10
C GLY A 312 14.32 3.30 -14.16
N GLY A 313 13.23 2.59 -13.89
CA GLY A 313 12.48 1.75 -14.83
C GLY A 313 12.73 0.25 -14.69
N GLU A 314 13.35 -0.21 -13.60
CA GLU A 314 13.73 -1.61 -13.40
C GLU A 314 13.27 -2.17 -12.04
N TRP A 315 12.74 -3.38 -12.06
CA TRP A 315 12.41 -4.17 -10.87
C TRP A 315 12.93 -5.60 -11.04
N ASN A 316 13.59 -6.16 -10.03
CA ASN A 316 14.12 -7.53 -10.04
C ASN A 316 14.93 -7.90 -11.30
N GLY A 317 15.72 -6.96 -11.84
CA GLY A 317 16.53 -7.16 -13.05
C GLY A 317 15.74 -7.10 -14.37
N HIS A 318 14.44 -6.83 -14.31
CA HIS A 318 13.58 -6.64 -15.48
C HIS A 318 13.27 -5.16 -15.67
N ARG A 319 13.48 -4.66 -16.90
CA ARG A 319 13.43 -3.23 -17.21
C ARG A 319 12.36 -2.92 -18.25
N ILE A 320 11.47 -1.99 -17.92
CA ILE A 320 10.42 -1.48 -18.81
C ILE A 320 10.85 -0.21 -19.55
N LEU A 321 11.72 0.60 -18.95
CA LEU A 321 12.25 1.83 -19.54
C LEU A 321 13.69 2.05 -19.07
N SER A 322 14.50 2.74 -19.88
CA SER A 322 15.81 3.21 -19.42
C SER A 322 15.65 4.31 -18.34
N PRO A 323 16.70 4.58 -17.53
CA PRO A 323 16.66 5.69 -16.57
C PRO A 323 16.42 7.06 -17.25
N LEU A 324 16.88 7.22 -18.50
CA LEU A 324 16.62 8.42 -19.29
C LEU A 324 15.17 8.47 -19.81
N GLY A 325 14.58 7.32 -20.15
CA GLY A 325 13.17 7.21 -20.52
C GLY A 325 12.25 7.59 -19.37
N VAL A 326 12.49 7.03 -18.17
CA VAL A 326 11.75 7.42 -16.95
C VAL A 326 11.92 8.90 -16.65
N LYS A 327 13.15 9.43 -16.73
CA LYS A 327 13.40 10.86 -16.54
C LYS A 327 12.63 11.71 -17.56
N ALA A 328 12.62 11.33 -18.84
CA ALA A 328 11.89 12.05 -19.88
C ALA A 328 10.37 12.03 -19.61
N MET A 329 9.83 10.87 -19.23
CA MET A 329 8.41 10.69 -18.93
C MET A 329 7.92 11.61 -17.81
N ARG A 330 8.75 11.87 -16.80
CA ARG A 330 8.42 12.76 -15.65
C ARG A 330 8.90 14.21 -15.78
N THR A 331 9.46 14.61 -16.92
CA THR A 331 9.95 15.98 -17.13
C THR A 331 8.92 16.80 -17.89
N VAL A 332 8.61 18.01 -17.40
CA VAL A 332 7.79 18.98 -18.12
C VAL A 332 8.56 19.48 -19.35
N PRO A 333 8.02 19.34 -20.58
CA PRO A 333 8.71 19.85 -21.77
C PRO A 333 8.91 21.36 -21.73
N ARG A 334 10.06 21.84 -22.22
CA ARG A 334 10.37 23.29 -22.25
C ARG A 334 9.32 24.11 -22.99
N ALA A 335 8.73 23.55 -24.04
CA ALA A 335 7.70 24.21 -24.85
C ALA A 335 6.39 24.47 -24.07
N THR A 336 6.16 23.74 -22.99
CA THR A 336 4.93 23.79 -22.17
C THR A 336 5.27 23.97 -20.69
N ALA A 337 6.41 24.58 -20.38
CA ALA A 337 6.94 24.71 -19.02
C ALA A 337 5.97 25.44 -18.07
N THR A 338 5.16 26.37 -18.59
CA THR A 338 4.17 27.12 -17.82
C THR A 338 2.90 26.31 -17.51
N LEU A 339 2.72 25.13 -18.11
CA LEU A 339 1.48 24.33 -18.02
C LEU A 339 1.60 23.17 -17.01
N GLY A 340 2.82 22.76 -16.64
CA GLY A 340 3.04 21.82 -15.53
C GLY A 340 2.76 20.34 -15.80
N ARG A 341 2.47 19.95 -17.05
CA ARG A 341 2.24 18.55 -17.44
C ARG A 341 3.49 17.92 -18.07
N THR A 342 3.80 16.70 -17.64
CA THR A 342 4.95 15.93 -18.15
C THR A 342 4.51 15.03 -19.32
N LEU A 343 5.45 14.29 -19.91
CA LEU A 343 5.18 13.32 -20.98
C LEU A 343 4.52 12.02 -20.48
N GLY A 344 3.53 12.14 -19.59
CA GLY A 344 2.76 11.02 -19.05
C GLY A 344 2.02 11.35 -17.75
N TRP A 345 2.66 12.10 -16.85
CA TRP A 345 2.17 12.36 -15.49
C TRP A 345 1.80 13.83 -15.25
N ASP A 346 1.03 14.08 -14.19
CA ASP A 346 0.91 15.42 -13.62
C ASP A 346 2.10 15.76 -12.73
N ASN A 347 2.56 17.01 -12.75
CA ASN A 347 3.60 17.48 -11.83
C ASN A 347 3.10 18.70 -11.04
N PHE A 348 2.58 19.74 -11.69
CA PHE A 348 2.01 20.91 -10.98
C PHE A 348 0.84 21.60 -11.69
N THR A 349 0.03 20.89 -12.49
CA THR A 349 -1.21 21.51 -12.99
C THR A 349 -2.20 21.77 -11.85
N ALA A 350 -3.32 22.47 -12.10
CA ALA A 350 -4.38 22.63 -11.10
C ALA A 350 -4.94 21.28 -10.59
N TYR A 351 -4.80 20.20 -11.38
CA TYR A 351 -5.19 18.85 -11.00
C TYR A 351 -4.20 18.17 -10.03
N ALA A 352 -3.00 18.73 -9.83
CA ALA A 352 -1.96 18.17 -8.94
C ALA A 352 -2.15 18.52 -7.46
N SER A 353 -3.18 19.29 -7.09
CA SER A 353 -3.46 19.68 -5.69
C SER A 353 -3.67 18.49 -4.74
N ASN A 354 -3.94 17.29 -5.28
CA ASN A 354 -4.03 16.05 -4.51
C ASN A 354 -2.67 15.51 -4.03
N ASN A 355 -1.53 16.05 -4.49
CA ASN A 355 -0.19 15.62 -4.10
C ASN A 355 0.16 16.00 -2.65
N GLY A 356 -0.67 16.81 -2.00
CA GLY A 356 -0.36 17.40 -0.69
C GLY A 356 0.58 18.59 -0.81
N ASP A 357 1.00 19.09 0.34
CA ASP A 357 1.72 20.34 0.52
C ASP A 357 3.20 20.14 0.87
N TYR A 358 3.59 18.93 1.30
CA TYR A 358 4.92 18.67 1.89
C TYR A 358 5.90 17.89 1.00
N PHE A 359 5.43 17.17 -0.02
CA PHE A 359 6.34 16.47 -0.94
C PHE A 359 7.07 17.46 -1.87
N SER A 360 8.15 16.99 -2.52
CA SER A 360 9.02 17.86 -3.32
C SER A 360 8.31 18.45 -4.56
N PRO A 361 8.80 19.56 -5.14
CA PRO A 361 8.31 20.08 -6.42
C PRO A 361 8.49 19.11 -7.61
N ASN A 362 9.36 18.10 -7.47
CA ASN A 362 9.57 17.07 -8.50
C ASN A 362 8.56 15.91 -8.38
N THR A 363 7.66 15.97 -7.40
CA THR A 363 6.58 14.99 -7.21
C THR A 363 5.67 14.97 -8.42
N TYR A 364 5.34 13.77 -8.87
CA TYR A 364 4.42 13.58 -9.99
C TYR A 364 3.39 12.50 -9.66
N GLY A 365 2.24 12.58 -10.30
CA GLY A 365 1.14 11.69 -9.97
C GLY A 365 -0.03 11.76 -10.93
N HIS A 366 -1.07 11.01 -10.59
CA HIS A 366 -2.34 11.01 -11.31
C HIS A 366 -3.46 10.47 -10.44
N THR A 367 -4.69 10.90 -10.72
CA THR A 367 -5.91 10.43 -10.06
C THR A 367 -6.81 9.66 -11.03
N GLY A 368 -7.59 8.72 -10.49
CA GLY A 368 -8.70 8.05 -11.16
C GLY A 368 -10.04 8.60 -10.67
N TYR A 369 -11.03 8.67 -11.57
CA TYR A 369 -12.37 9.16 -11.25
C TYR A 369 -13.08 8.29 -10.19
N THR A 370 -12.83 6.99 -10.22
CA THR A 370 -13.32 5.99 -9.25
C THR A 370 -12.79 6.19 -7.82
N GLY A 371 -11.82 7.09 -7.61
CA GLY A 371 -11.26 7.40 -6.30
C GLY A 371 -9.78 7.05 -6.14
N THR A 372 -9.22 6.25 -7.05
CA THR A 372 -7.80 5.85 -7.02
C THR A 372 -6.84 7.03 -7.22
N SER A 373 -5.62 6.93 -6.69
CA SER A 373 -4.53 7.88 -6.98
C SER A 373 -3.15 7.27 -6.76
N ILE A 374 -2.20 7.72 -7.56
CA ILE A 374 -0.78 7.37 -7.49
C ILE A 374 0.02 8.68 -7.39
N ILE A 375 0.86 8.80 -6.37
CA ILE A 375 1.78 9.91 -6.16
C ILE A 375 3.18 9.31 -6.01
N ILE A 376 4.18 9.89 -6.69
CA ILE A 376 5.58 9.46 -6.64
C ILE A 376 6.44 10.71 -6.42
N ASP A 377 7.12 10.75 -5.27
CA ASP A 377 8.13 11.75 -4.95
C ASP A 377 9.53 11.15 -5.13
N PRO A 378 10.22 11.45 -6.25
CA PRO A 378 11.55 10.89 -6.52
C PRO A 378 12.63 11.46 -5.60
N ASP A 379 12.43 12.64 -5.01
CA ASP A 379 13.45 13.29 -4.18
C ASP A 379 13.52 12.66 -2.79
N ASN A 380 12.43 12.05 -2.34
CA ASN A 380 12.32 11.35 -1.06
C ASN A 380 12.17 9.82 -1.21
N ASP A 381 12.34 9.29 -2.42
CA ASP A 381 12.16 7.85 -2.76
C ASP A 381 10.87 7.28 -2.15
N THR A 382 9.75 8.00 -2.29
CA THR A 382 8.46 7.65 -1.68
C THR A 382 7.33 7.67 -2.70
N SER A 383 6.44 6.69 -2.63
CA SER A 383 5.19 6.66 -3.39
C SER A 383 4.00 6.41 -2.47
N VAL A 384 2.89 7.09 -2.77
CA VAL A 384 1.62 6.96 -2.07
C VAL A 384 0.58 6.43 -3.05
N ILE A 385 -0.02 5.30 -2.70
CA ILE A 385 -1.02 4.62 -3.52
C ILE A 385 -2.28 4.50 -2.68
N LEU A 386 -3.31 5.24 -3.08
CA LEU A 386 -4.61 5.20 -2.42
C LEU A 386 -5.63 4.64 -3.42
N LEU A 387 -6.15 3.45 -3.14
CA LEU A 387 -7.17 2.81 -3.96
C LEU A 387 -8.51 2.84 -3.24
N VAL A 388 -9.52 3.33 -3.95
CA VAL A 388 -10.87 3.59 -3.44
C VAL A 388 -11.84 3.31 -4.57
N ASN A 389 -13.06 2.89 -4.24
CA ASN A 389 -14.22 2.87 -5.13
C ASN A 389 -15.28 3.89 -4.68
N ALA A 390 -14.94 5.18 -4.76
CA ALA A 390 -15.73 6.31 -4.27
C ALA A 390 -17.07 6.50 -4.99
N VAL A 391 -17.19 5.97 -6.21
CA VAL A 391 -18.45 5.99 -7.00
C VAL A 391 -19.40 4.84 -6.63
N HIS A 392 -19.04 4.01 -5.65
CA HIS A 392 -19.86 2.89 -5.21
C HIS A 392 -20.63 3.20 -3.92
N PRO A 393 -21.96 2.95 -3.87
CA PRO A 393 -22.80 2.50 -4.98
C PRO A 393 -23.23 3.65 -5.90
N GLU A 394 -23.11 4.90 -5.43
CA GLU A 394 -23.57 6.11 -6.09
C GLU A 394 -22.41 7.12 -6.15
N ASP A 395 -22.29 7.85 -7.26
CA ASP A 395 -21.33 8.94 -7.40
C ASP A 395 -21.83 10.21 -6.68
N GLY A 396 -20.91 10.99 -6.10
CA GLY A 396 -21.29 12.21 -5.38
C GLY A 396 -20.21 12.87 -4.53
N HIS A 397 -19.03 12.27 -4.36
CA HIS A 397 -18.03 12.73 -3.40
C HIS A 397 -16.69 13.10 -4.06
N SER A 398 -16.16 14.28 -3.70
CA SER A 398 -14.84 14.71 -4.17
C SER A 398 -13.73 14.09 -3.33
N MET A 399 -12.79 13.43 -4.02
CA MET A 399 -11.67 12.73 -3.39
C MET A 399 -10.41 13.58 -3.22
N VAL A 400 -10.38 14.81 -3.76
CA VAL A 400 -9.17 15.67 -3.75
C VAL A 400 -8.65 15.87 -2.33
N ARG A 401 -9.55 16.24 -1.41
CA ARG A 401 -9.18 16.53 -0.02
C ARG A 401 -8.58 15.32 0.69
N LEU A 402 -9.21 14.15 0.59
CA LEU A 402 -8.72 12.95 1.28
C LEU A 402 -7.33 12.56 0.78
N ARG A 403 -7.11 12.61 -0.54
CA ARG A 403 -5.80 12.33 -1.16
C ARG A 403 -4.72 13.27 -0.63
N SER A 404 -4.98 14.59 -0.57
CA SER A 404 -4.02 15.56 -0.06
C SER A 404 -3.69 15.35 1.42
N LEU A 405 -4.70 15.04 2.25
CA LEU A 405 -4.50 14.75 3.68
C LEU A 405 -3.58 13.53 3.87
N ILE A 406 -3.84 12.45 3.15
CA ILE A 406 -3.03 11.22 3.22
C ILE A 406 -1.62 11.50 2.73
N ALA A 407 -1.45 12.22 1.62
CA ALA A 407 -0.14 12.59 1.11
C ALA A 407 0.66 13.40 2.14
N ASN A 408 0.04 14.38 2.80
CA ASN A 408 0.67 15.16 3.87
C ASN A 408 1.09 14.31 5.07
N VAL A 409 0.23 13.39 5.51
CA VAL A 409 0.55 12.49 6.62
C VAL A 409 1.73 11.59 6.27
N VAL A 410 1.73 11.01 5.07
CA VAL A 410 2.83 10.16 4.62
C VAL A 410 4.13 10.96 4.51
N ALA A 411 4.09 12.15 3.92
CA ALA A 411 5.25 13.04 3.86
C ALA A 411 5.78 13.40 5.26
N ALA A 412 4.88 13.77 6.18
CA ALA A 412 5.23 14.14 7.55
C ALA A 412 5.75 12.97 8.38
N SER A 413 5.45 11.73 8.00
CA SER A 413 6.00 10.55 8.66
C SER A 413 7.48 10.31 8.36
N ILE A 414 8.04 10.96 7.33
CA ILE A 414 9.43 10.78 6.89
C ILE A 414 10.36 11.59 7.78
N TYR A 415 10.96 10.93 8.77
CA TYR A 415 12.00 11.53 9.59
C TYR A 415 12.80 10.44 10.35
N PRO A 416 14.00 10.78 10.87
CA PRO A 416 14.87 9.79 11.51
C PRO A 416 14.18 9.08 12.67
N THR A 417 14.19 7.74 12.63
CA THR A 417 13.76 6.94 13.76
C THR A 417 14.88 6.91 14.81
N PRO A 418 14.57 7.15 16.10
CA PRO A 418 15.60 7.27 17.12
C PRO A 418 16.25 5.92 17.47
N ARG A 419 15.65 4.79 17.07
CA ARG A 419 16.07 3.43 17.47
C ARG A 419 15.88 2.44 16.34
N ILE A 420 16.79 1.47 16.26
CA ILE A 420 16.75 0.32 15.35
C ILE A 420 16.65 -0.94 16.21
N TYR A 421 15.75 -1.85 15.83
CA TYR A 421 15.52 -3.10 16.54
C TYR A 421 15.99 -4.31 15.72
N THR A 422 15.91 -5.50 16.32
CA THR A 422 16.29 -6.75 15.65
C THR A 422 15.31 -7.12 14.53
N ASP A 423 15.74 -7.97 13.59
CA ASP A 423 14.85 -8.49 12.54
C ASP A 423 13.64 -9.24 13.12
N HIS A 424 13.81 -9.95 14.25
CA HIS A 424 12.70 -10.64 14.92
C HIS A 424 11.67 -9.66 15.48
N TYR A 425 12.13 -8.53 16.04
CA TYR A 425 11.24 -7.46 16.46
C TYR A 425 10.36 -6.99 15.31
N TYR A 426 10.95 -6.67 14.15
CA TYR A 426 10.17 -6.18 13.02
C TYR A 426 9.25 -7.25 12.41
N LYS A 427 9.64 -8.53 12.42
CA LYS A 427 8.75 -9.63 12.03
C LYS A 427 7.51 -9.70 12.92
N ARG A 428 7.70 -9.63 14.26
CA ARG A 428 6.58 -9.64 15.21
C ARG A 428 5.75 -8.35 15.12
N PHE A 429 6.39 -7.20 14.92
CA PHE A 429 5.71 -5.92 14.69
C PHE A 429 4.75 -5.99 13.51
N LEU A 430 5.20 -6.50 12.37
CA LEU A 430 4.36 -6.69 11.17
C LEU A 430 3.26 -7.73 11.43
N GLN A 431 3.59 -8.84 12.08
CA GLN A 431 2.57 -9.82 12.48
C GLN A 431 1.45 -9.19 13.30
N PHE A 432 1.77 -8.28 14.23
CA PHE A 432 0.75 -7.59 15.03
C PHE A 432 -0.13 -6.66 14.21
N MET A 433 0.38 -6.09 13.12
CA MET A 433 -0.43 -5.28 12.19
C MET A 433 -1.42 -6.11 11.38
N ASP A 434 -1.10 -7.39 11.14
CA ASP A 434 -1.95 -8.32 10.37
C ASP A 434 -2.99 -9.03 11.25
N GLU A 435 -2.79 -9.03 12.56
CA GLU A 435 -3.76 -9.52 13.51
C GLU A 435 -4.95 -8.55 13.67
N PRO A 436 -6.14 -9.04 14.05
CA PRO A 436 -7.26 -8.17 14.38
C PRO A 436 -6.88 -7.13 15.44
N ALA A 437 -7.35 -5.90 15.24
CA ALA A 437 -7.11 -4.79 16.15
C ALA A 437 -7.51 -5.15 17.60
N ILE A 438 -6.76 -4.62 18.56
CA ILE A 438 -7.09 -4.74 19.98
C ILE A 438 -8.42 -4.02 20.24
N THR A 439 -9.24 -4.62 21.08
CA THR A 439 -10.53 -4.07 21.52
C THR A 439 -10.60 -4.02 23.04
N SER A 440 -11.63 -3.35 23.57
CA SER A 440 -11.88 -3.26 25.00
C SER A 440 -12.25 -4.58 25.67
N LYS A 441 -12.47 -5.64 24.89
CA LYS A 441 -12.71 -7.02 25.37
C LYS A 441 -11.43 -7.84 25.51
N ASP A 442 -10.30 -7.33 25.02
CA ASP A 442 -9.03 -8.05 25.00
C ASP A 442 -8.24 -7.84 26.30
N ILE A 443 -7.52 -8.89 26.69
CA ILE A 443 -6.48 -8.87 27.72
C ILE A 443 -5.14 -8.99 27.01
N VAL A 444 -4.23 -8.06 27.24
CA VAL A 444 -2.98 -7.99 26.47
C VAL A 444 -1.80 -8.36 27.35
N MET A 445 -1.04 -9.37 26.93
CA MET A 445 0.24 -9.74 27.52
C MET A 445 1.35 -9.02 26.75
N VAL A 446 2.01 -8.05 27.38
CA VAL A 446 3.06 -7.22 26.76
C VAL A 446 4.40 -7.49 27.44
N GLY A 447 5.43 -7.77 26.64
CA GLY A 447 6.77 -7.94 27.18
C GLY A 447 7.77 -8.49 26.19
N ASN A 448 8.79 -9.13 26.73
CA ASN A 448 9.93 -9.66 25.97
C ASN A 448 9.76 -11.15 25.59
N SER A 449 10.87 -11.87 25.47
CA SER A 449 10.94 -13.29 25.12
C SER A 449 10.13 -14.18 26.06
N LEU A 450 10.08 -13.86 27.35
CA LEU A 450 9.29 -14.61 28.34
C LEU A 450 7.79 -14.55 28.02
N THR A 451 7.31 -13.38 27.58
CA THR A 451 5.91 -13.18 27.17
C THR A 451 5.63 -13.87 25.84
N GLU A 452 6.54 -13.76 24.86
CA GLU A 452 6.40 -14.44 23.57
C GLU A 452 6.37 -15.96 23.74
N GLY A 453 7.33 -16.52 24.48
CA GLY A 453 7.45 -17.96 24.74
C GLY A 453 6.26 -18.58 25.48
N GLY A 454 5.40 -17.75 26.10
CA GLY A 454 4.12 -18.18 26.62
C GLY A 454 3.15 -18.70 25.55
N GLY A 455 3.41 -18.44 24.26
CA GLY A 455 2.62 -18.99 23.15
C GLY A 455 1.14 -18.57 23.25
N ASN A 456 0.23 -19.54 23.22
CA ASN A 456 -1.21 -19.29 23.33
C ASN A 456 -1.66 -19.12 24.79
N TRP A 457 -1.66 -17.87 25.24
CA TRP A 457 -2.12 -17.50 26.58
C TRP A 457 -3.60 -17.80 26.85
N ASN A 458 -4.46 -17.88 25.82
CA ASN A 458 -5.86 -18.28 26.00
C ASN A 458 -5.95 -19.70 26.57
N THR A 459 -5.19 -20.62 25.97
CA THR A 459 -5.11 -22.01 26.42
C THR A 459 -4.50 -22.10 27.82
N ARG A 460 -3.40 -21.38 28.06
CA ARG A 460 -2.69 -21.42 29.35
C ARG A 460 -3.56 -20.91 30.51
N LEU A 461 -4.28 -19.82 30.31
CA LEU A 461 -5.10 -19.18 31.36
C LEU A 461 -6.55 -19.68 31.37
N ASN A 462 -6.95 -20.53 30.41
CA ASN A 462 -8.32 -20.98 30.20
C ASN A 462 -9.31 -19.80 30.11
N LYS A 463 -8.96 -18.80 29.30
CA LYS A 463 -9.76 -17.57 29.09
C LYS A 463 -9.66 -17.15 27.62
N LYS A 464 -10.69 -16.50 27.10
CA LYS A 464 -10.73 -15.99 25.73
C LYS A 464 -10.20 -14.56 25.64
N ASN A 465 -9.93 -14.09 24.43
CA ASN A 465 -9.51 -12.72 24.10
C ASN A 465 -8.16 -12.32 24.74
N ILE A 466 -7.27 -13.27 24.99
CA ILE A 466 -5.90 -12.95 25.42
C ILE A 466 -5.01 -12.79 24.20
N ARG A 467 -4.34 -11.64 24.09
CA ARG A 467 -3.47 -11.28 22.98
C ARG A 467 -2.01 -11.31 23.43
N ASN A 468 -1.20 -12.12 22.77
CA ASN A 468 0.23 -12.17 23.02
C ASN A 468 0.94 -11.08 22.20
N ARG A 469 1.43 -10.05 22.89
CA ARG A 469 2.23 -8.95 22.33
C ARG A 469 3.68 -9.03 22.84
N GLY A 470 4.18 -10.23 23.14
CA GLY A 470 5.58 -10.48 23.46
C GLY A 470 6.48 -10.48 22.21
N ILE A 471 7.69 -9.94 22.36
CA ILE A 471 8.75 -9.98 21.34
C ILE A 471 10.07 -10.46 21.97
N ILE A 472 10.70 -11.49 21.39
CA ILE A 472 12.03 -11.95 21.83
C ILE A 472 13.09 -10.85 21.66
N GLY A 473 13.86 -10.61 22.73
CA GLY A 473 14.90 -9.58 22.77
C GLY A 473 14.38 -8.15 22.93
N ASP A 474 13.07 -7.95 23.12
CA ASP A 474 12.48 -6.62 23.26
C ASP A 474 12.93 -5.91 24.54
N GLU A 475 13.19 -4.62 24.41
CA GLU A 475 13.61 -3.71 25.48
C GLU A 475 12.43 -2.86 25.94
N VAL A 476 12.59 -2.11 27.03
CA VAL A 476 11.53 -1.22 27.52
C VAL A 476 11.11 -0.22 26.43
N MET A 477 12.08 0.35 25.70
CA MET A 477 11.76 1.33 24.64
C MET A 477 11.18 0.70 23.38
N GLY A 478 11.50 -0.56 23.06
CA GLY A 478 10.85 -1.28 21.96
C GLY A 478 9.37 -1.53 22.27
N ILE A 479 9.05 -1.90 23.51
CA ILE A 479 7.66 -1.96 23.98
C ILE A 479 6.99 -0.59 23.88
N TYR A 480 7.64 0.47 24.39
CA TYR A 480 7.11 1.83 24.35
C TYR A 480 6.77 2.27 22.92
N ASP A 481 7.68 2.06 21.97
CA ASP A 481 7.55 2.56 20.60
C ASP A 481 6.35 1.91 19.88
N ARG A 482 6.07 0.63 20.16
CA ARG A 482 4.93 -0.11 19.57
C ARG A 482 3.61 -0.07 20.36
N LEU A 483 3.52 0.69 21.46
CA LEU A 483 2.26 0.81 22.23
C LEU A 483 1.07 1.33 21.41
N HIS A 484 1.35 2.10 20.36
CA HIS A 484 0.32 2.61 19.46
C HIS A 484 -0.46 1.50 18.72
N GLN A 485 0.07 0.27 18.65
CA GLN A 485 -0.65 -0.90 18.11
C GLN A 485 -1.64 -1.52 19.12
N ILE A 486 -1.66 -1.03 20.37
CA ILE A 486 -2.41 -1.63 21.49
C ILE A 486 -3.38 -0.62 22.10
N LEU A 487 -2.88 0.56 22.48
CA LEU A 487 -3.61 1.52 23.31
C LEU A 487 -4.88 2.10 22.69
N PRO A 488 -4.97 2.35 21.37
CA PRO A 488 -6.23 2.80 20.76
C PRO A 488 -7.41 1.83 20.97
N GLY A 489 -7.11 0.54 21.21
CA GLY A 489 -8.12 -0.47 21.48
C GLY A 489 -8.71 -0.44 22.89
N HIS A 490 -8.13 0.33 23.81
CA HIS A 490 -8.52 0.41 25.23
C HIS A 490 -8.75 -0.95 25.90
N PRO A 491 -7.75 -1.87 25.89
CA PRO A 491 -7.95 -3.24 26.37
C PRO A 491 -8.42 -3.30 27.83
N GLU A 492 -9.19 -4.34 28.19
CA GLU A 492 -9.72 -4.53 29.55
C GLU A 492 -8.59 -4.56 30.59
N LYS A 493 -7.52 -5.31 30.26
CA LYS A 493 -6.35 -5.50 31.11
C LYS A 493 -5.07 -5.53 30.28
N LEU A 494 -3.99 -5.00 30.83
CA LEU A 494 -2.65 -5.07 30.24
C LEU A 494 -1.66 -5.57 31.29
N PHE A 495 -0.94 -6.65 30.96
CA PHE A 495 0.11 -7.22 31.81
C PHE A 495 1.47 -6.90 31.20
N LEU A 496 2.23 -6.03 31.88
CA LEU A 496 3.53 -5.53 31.42
C LEU A 496 4.67 -6.26 32.16
N LEU A 497 5.58 -6.86 31.40
CA LEU A 497 6.87 -7.38 31.89
C LEU A 497 7.99 -6.87 30.98
N ALA A 498 8.89 -6.05 31.51
CA ALA A 498 9.96 -5.40 30.74
C ALA A 498 11.23 -5.19 31.60
N GLY A 499 12.39 -4.99 30.99
CA GLY A 499 13.63 -4.56 31.68
C GLY A 499 14.77 -5.58 31.71
N VAL A 500 14.51 -6.89 31.54
CA VAL A 500 15.59 -7.91 31.66
C VAL A 500 16.63 -7.80 30.53
N ASN A 501 16.22 -7.41 29.33
CA ASN A 501 17.15 -7.23 28.20
C ASN A 501 17.96 -5.95 28.35
N ASP A 502 17.38 -4.91 28.94
CA ASP A 502 18.03 -3.64 29.23
C ASP A 502 19.19 -3.81 30.24
N ILE A 503 19.10 -4.77 31.18
CA ILE A 503 20.23 -5.17 32.06
C ILE A 503 21.43 -5.65 31.23
N SER A 504 21.18 -6.35 30.12
CA SER A 504 22.25 -6.84 29.25
C SER A 504 22.98 -5.72 28.49
N HIS A 505 22.45 -4.50 28.50
CA HIS A 505 23.00 -3.31 27.85
C HIS A 505 23.68 -2.33 28.82
N ASP A 506 24.05 -2.82 30.01
CA ASP A 506 24.81 -2.07 31.02
C ASP A 506 24.10 -0.80 31.52
N LEU A 507 22.77 -0.75 31.39
CA LEU A 507 21.96 0.32 31.96
C LEU A 507 21.80 0.13 33.47
N THR A 508 21.77 1.24 34.21
CA THR A 508 21.54 1.21 35.66
C THR A 508 20.09 0.86 35.99
N ALA A 509 19.84 0.34 37.20
CA ALA A 509 18.49 0.09 37.69
C ALA A 509 17.58 1.32 37.56
N ASP A 510 18.07 2.50 37.96
CA ASP A 510 17.35 3.77 37.86
C ASP A 510 16.95 4.12 36.42
N SER A 511 17.86 3.89 35.47
CA SER A 511 17.60 4.17 34.05
C SER A 511 16.53 3.23 33.48
N ILE A 512 16.60 1.93 33.80
CA ILE A 512 15.61 0.94 33.39
C ILE A 512 14.24 1.28 33.99
N VAL A 513 14.19 1.58 35.29
CA VAL A 513 12.95 1.94 35.98
C VAL A 513 12.37 3.25 35.45
N SER A 514 13.21 4.23 35.11
CA SER A 514 12.77 5.49 34.49
C SER A 514 12.08 5.25 33.14
N MET A 515 12.65 4.39 32.27
CA MET A 515 12.01 4.02 31.01
C MET A 515 10.69 3.26 31.24
N ILE A 516 10.63 2.39 32.26
CA ILE A 516 9.39 1.67 32.61
C ILE A 516 8.34 2.66 33.12
N ARG A 517 8.73 3.67 33.92
CA ARG A 517 7.85 4.77 34.35
C ARG A 517 7.28 5.50 33.15
N MET A 518 8.10 5.90 32.17
CA MET A 518 7.61 6.54 30.94
C MET A 518 6.58 5.67 30.21
N THR A 519 6.80 4.35 30.18
CA THR A 519 5.90 3.37 29.58
C THR A 519 4.58 3.27 30.34
N VAL A 520 4.63 3.18 31.67
CA VAL A 520 3.45 3.15 32.56
C VAL A 520 2.63 4.44 32.41
N GLU A 521 3.27 5.60 32.48
CA GLU A 521 2.63 6.91 32.35
C GLU A 521 1.94 7.07 31.00
N ARG A 522 2.59 6.61 29.93
CA ARG A 522 2.01 6.61 28.60
C ARG A 522 0.76 5.72 28.53
N ILE A 523 0.83 4.49 29.05
CA ILE A 523 -0.33 3.57 29.05
C ILE A 523 -1.50 4.19 29.81
N GLN A 524 -1.28 4.74 31.00
CA GLN A 524 -2.34 5.37 31.80
C GLN A 524 -2.93 6.62 31.14
N ARG A 525 -2.10 7.40 30.41
CA ARG A 525 -2.55 8.60 29.71
C ARG A 525 -3.38 8.28 28.46
N GLU A 526 -2.90 7.35 27.63
CA GLU A 526 -3.51 7.02 26.34
C GLU A 526 -4.62 5.95 26.45
N SER A 527 -4.64 5.16 27.53
CA SER A 527 -5.71 4.22 27.83
C SER A 527 -6.08 4.19 29.32
N PRO A 528 -6.76 5.24 29.82
CA PRO A 528 -7.05 5.40 31.25
C PRO A 528 -7.96 4.31 31.82
N ASP A 529 -8.80 3.68 31.00
CA ASP A 529 -9.73 2.62 31.42
C ASP A 529 -9.08 1.23 31.47
N THR A 530 -7.87 1.07 30.91
CA THR A 530 -7.14 -0.20 30.94
C THR A 530 -6.60 -0.49 32.34
N LYS A 531 -6.96 -1.65 32.90
CA LYS A 531 -6.36 -2.12 34.15
C LYS A 531 -4.94 -2.61 33.91
N LEU A 532 -3.97 -1.79 34.29
CA LEU A 532 -2.54 -2.09 34.15
C LEU A 532 -2.00 -2.92 35.32
N TYR A 533 -1.32 -4.02 34.99
CA TYR A 533 -0.61 -4.89 35.90
C TYR A 533 0.88 -4.86 35.56
N LEU A 534 1.70 -4.35 36.48
CA LEU A 534 3.15 -4.36 36.36
C LEU A 534 3.71 -5.63 37.01
N GLN A 535 4.49 -6.40 36.28
CA GLN A 535 5.08 -7.64 36.77
C GLN A 535 6.53 -7.41 37.16
N SER A 536 6.98 -8.04 38.25
CA SER A 536 8.41 -8.08 38.59
C SER A 536 9.21 -8.77 37.48
N LEU A 537 10.45 -8.34 37.25
CA LEU A 537 11.43 -9.10 36.49
C LEU A 537 11.63 -10.47 37.14
N LEU A 538 11.80 -11.49 36.29
CA LEU A 538 12.16 -12.84 36.75
C LEU A 538 13.67 -12.92 37.01
N PRO A 539 14.13 -13.77 37.95
CA PRO A 539 15.55 -14.04 38.11
C PRO A 539 16.11 -14.75 36.88
N PHE A 540 17.44 -14.76 36.75
CA PHE A 540 18.16 -15.58 35.78
C PHE A 540 19.30 -16.36 36.47
N ASP A 541 19.80 -17.41 35.83
CA ASP A 541 20.89 -18.25 36.30
C ASP A 541 22.08 -18.15 35.34
N GLU A 542 23.09 -17.39 35.78
CA GLU A 542 24.32 -17.15 35.02
C GLU A 542 25.18 -18.41 34.86
N SER A 543 24.97 -19.45 35.68
CA SER A 543 25.79 -20.68 35.65
C SER A 543 25.65 -21.50 34.37
N PHE A 544 24.60 -21.25 33.58
CA PHE A 544 24.43 -21.82 32.25
C PHE A 544 25.42 -21.25 31.22
N GLY A 545 26.05 -20.10 31.49
CA GLY A 545 27.09 -19.50 30.65
C GLY A 545 26.63 -19.05 29.25
N ARG A 546 25.33 -19.15 28.94
CA ARG A 546 24.76 -18.83 27.62
C ARG A 546 24.72 -17.33 27.34
N TYR A 547 24.40 -16.52 28.37
CA TYR A 547 24.15 -15.09 28.25
C TYR A 547 25.28 -14.26 28.87
N LYS A 548 26.42 -14.18 28.19
CA LYS A 548 27.63 -13.51 28.70
C LYS A 548 27.43 -12.05 29.15
N LYS A 549 26.50 -11.33 28.52
CA LYS A 549 26.18 -9.93 28.87
C LYS A 549 25.43 -9.79 30.21
N LEU A 550 24.93 -10.89 30.77
CA LEU A 550 24.24 -10.92 32.07
C LEU A 550 25.14 -11.39 33.21
N THR A 551 26.41 -11.74 32.94
CA THR A 551 27.33 -12.19 33.99
C THR A 551 27.60 -11.08 35.02
N GLY A 552 27.49 -11.41 36.30
CA GLY A 552 27.66 -10.52 37.44
C GLY A 552 26.46 -9.60 37.72
N LYS A 553 25.28 -9.85 37.13
CA LYS A 553 24.13 -8.92 37.16
C LYS A 553 22.89 -9.47 37.85
N THR A 554 22.94 -10.68 38.39
CA THR A 554 21.80 -11.31 39.09
C THR A 554 21.20 -10.42 40.19
N ASP A 555 22.04 -9.68 40.92
CA ASP A 555 21.60 -8.83 42.04
C ASP A 555 20.93 -7.51 41.61
N MET A 556 21.00 -7.14 40.32
CA MET A 556 20.26 -5.99 39.80
C MET A 556 18.75 -6.24 39.75
N VAL A 557 18.33 -7.50 39.61
CA VAL A 557 16.91 -7.87 39.48
C VAL A 557 16.09 -7.52 40.74
N PRO A 558 16.49 -7.92 41.97
CA PRO A 558 15.76 -7.51 43.18
C PRO A 558 15.79 -5.99 43.41
N GLU A 559 16.88 -5.30 43.04
CA GLU A 559 16.98 -3.84 43.12
C GLU A 559 15.92 -3.18 42.22
N ILE A 560 15.87 -3.55 40.94
CA ILE A 560 14.87 -3.06 39.98
C ILE A 560 13.46 -3.38 40.49
N ASN A 561 13.21 -4.61 40.94
CA ASN A 561 11.90 -5.04 41.41
C ASN A 561 11.40 -4.24 42.62
N ALA A 562 12.27 -3.87 43.55
CA ALA A 562 11.91 -3.01 44.67
C ALA A 562 11.47 -1.61 44.18
N GLN A 563 12.19 -1.04 43.21
CA GLN A 563 11.81 0.23 42.62
C GLN A 563 10.50 0.13 41.79
N LEU A 564 10.26 -0.99 41.10
CA LEU A 564 9.01 -1.22 40.36
C LEU A 564 7.79 -1.35 41.29
N GLU A 565 7.96 -1.93 42.48
CA GLU A 565 6.89 -1.98 43.48
C GLU A 565 6.51 -0.58 43.99
N VAL A 566 7.52 0.27 44.23
CA VAL A 566 7.30 1.68 44.57
C VAL A 566 6.61 2.42 43.43
N LEU A 567 7.11 2.28 42.20
CA LEU A 567 6.51 2.84 40.99
C LEU A 567 5.03 2.43 40.86
N ALA A 568 4.72 1.15 41.05
CA ALA A 568 3.35 0.66 40.97
C ALA A 568 2.43 1.29 42.02
N LYS A 569 2.93 1.46 43.25
CA LYS A 569 2.21 2.13 44.33
C LYS A 569 1.95 3.60 44.01
N ASP A 570 2.96 4.32 43.53
CA ASP A 570 2.86 5.75 43.20
C ASP A 570 1.84 5.99 42.08
N HIS A 571 1.82 5.11 41.08
CA HIS A 571 0.88 5.17 39.94
C HIS A 571 -0.45 4.46 40.19
N LYS A 572 -0.67 3.91 41.40
CA LYS A 572 -1.88 3.17 41.79
C LYS A 572 -2.23 2.00 40.86
N ILE A 573 -1.22 1.31 40.35
CA ILE A 573 -1.37 0.11 39.53
C ILE A 573 -1.03 -1.15 40.32
N THR A 574 -1.52 -2.30 39.88
CA THR A 574 -1.26 -3.56 40.59
C THR A 574 0.14 -4.07 40.26
N PHE A 575 1.00 -4.20 41.28
CA PHE A 575 2.25 -4.95 41.16
C PHE A 575 2.02 -6.44 41.36
N ILE A 576 2.53 -7.26 40.46
CA ILE A 576 2.53 -8.73 40.56
C ILE A 576 3.97 -9.17 40.80
N ASN A 577 4.29 -9.43 42.07
CA ASN A 577 5.60 -9.92 42.46
C ASN A 577 5.73 -11.42 42.16
N LEU A 578 6.33 -11.75 41.02
CA LEU A 578 6.62 -13.10 40.56
C LEU A 578 7.97 -13.60 41.06
N PHE A 579 8.94 -12.71 41.28
CA PHE A 579 10.34 -13.04 41.54
C PHE A 579 10.54 -14.16 42.59
N PRO A 580 9.90 -14.12 43.79
CA PRO A 580 10.06 -15.17 44.80
C PRO A 580 9.57 -16.56 44.40
N LEU A 581 8.72 -16.66 43.36
CA LEU A 581 8.19 -17.95 42.87
C LEU A 581 9.21 -18.72 42.03
N PHE A 582 10.22 -18.00 41.51
CA PHE A 582 11.21 -18.50 40.57
C PHE A 582 12.62 -18.56 41.14
N THR A 583 12.88 -17.99 42.32
CA THR A 583 14.21 -18.00 42.94
C THR A 583 14.50 -19.28 43.73
N GLU A 584 15.77 -19.71 43.71
CA GLU A 584 16.24 -20.72 44.65
C GLU A 584 16.25 -20.14 46.06
N LYS A 585 15.84 -20.95 47.04
CA LYS A 585 15.63 -20.49 48.42
C LYS A 585 16.91 -19.87 49.00
N GLY A 586 16.82 -18.61 49.41
CA GLY A 586 17.94 -17.86 50.01
C GLY A 586 18.91 -17.25 49.00
N THR A 587 18.56 -17.25 47.72
CA THR A 587 19.38 -16.68 46.64
C THR A 587 18.53 -15.77 45.73
N ASN A 588 19.20 -15.06 44.82
CA ASN A 588 18.57 -14.31 43.73
C ASN A 588 18.58 -15.07 42.39
N VAL A 589 18.99 -16.35 42.39
CA VAL A 589 19.22 -17.16 41.19
C VAL A 589 17.96 -17.88 40.76
N LEU A 590 17.71 -17.98 39.45
CA LEU A 590 16.60 -18.73 38.88
C LEU A 590 16.73 -20.23 39.17
N ARG A 591 15.65 -20.86 39.63
CA ARG A 591 15.59 -22.32 39.85
C ARG A 591 15.90 -23.09 38.58
N LYS A 592 16.94 -23.92 38.61
CA LYS A 592 17.43 -24.69 37.47
C LYS A 592 16.37 -25.56 36.80
N GLU A 593 15.48 -26.15 37.58
CA GLU A 593 14.41 -27.01 37.07
C GLU A 593 13.29 -26.27 36.35
N LEU A 594 13.25 -24.92 36.41
CA LEU A 594 12.22 -24.09 35.77
C LEU A 594 12.69 -23.45 34.46
N THR A 595 13.95 -23.64 34.09
CA THR A 595 14.55 -23.02 32.91
C THR A 595 15.19 -24.06 32.00
N SER A 596 15.25 -23.75 30.71
CA SER A 596 15.98 -24.55 29.72
C SER A 596 17.40 -24.02 29.47
N ASP A 597 17.69 -22.78 29.85
CA ASP A 597 18.90 -22.09 29.41
C ASP A 597 19.43 -21.00 30.36
N GLY A 598 18.87 -20.90 31.57
CA GLY A 598 19.23 -19.90 32.57
C GLY A 598 18.44 -18.59 32.47
N LEU A 599 17.62 -18.37 31.44
CA LEU A 599 16.83 -17.12 31.30
C LEU A 599 15.36 -17.41 30.95
N HIS A 600 15.11 -18.33 30.04
CA HIS A 600 13.77 -18.67 29.55
C HIS A 600 13.15 -19.80 30.36
N LEU A 601 11.85 -19.68 30.61
CA LEU A 601 11.10 -20.68 31.35
C LEU A 601 10.86 -21.93 30.49
N ASN A 602 10.88 -23.09 31.13
CA ASN A 602 10.29 -24.32 30.58
C ASN A 602 8.79 -24.40 30.94
N GLU A 603 8.13 -25.50 30.57
CA GLU A 603 6.69 -25.68 30.81
C GLU A 603 6.30 -25.64 32.29
N GLU A 604 7.13 -26.17 33.20
CA GLU A 604 6.86 -26.09 34.64
C GLU A 604 6.96 -24.65 35.15
N GLY A 605 7.92 -23.88 34.65
CA GLY A 605 8.02 -22.44 34.91
C GLY A 605 6.75 -21.69 34.46
N TYR A 606 6.26 -21.96 33.24
CA TYR A 606 5.02 -21.35 32.76
C TYR A 606 3.78 -21.77 33.57
N LYS A 607 3.69 -23.01 34.06
CA LYS A 607 2.61 -23.44 34.97
C LYS A 607 2.57 -22.61 36.25
N ILE A 608 3.73 -22.31 36.83
CA ILE A 608 3.85 -21.45 38.03
C ILE A 608 3.38 -20.03 37.71
N TRP A 609 3.84 -19.45 36.61
CA TRP A 609 3.43 -18.10 36.19
C TRP A 609 1.92 -18.00 35.98
N VAL A 610 1.35 -18.96 35.25
CA VAL A 610 -0.10 -19.05 35.00
C VAL A 610 -0.89 -19.10 36.31
N LYS A 611 -0.44 -19.90 37.29
CA LYS A 611 -1.10 -19.99 38.61
C LYS A 611 -1.09 -18.65 39.35
N ALA A 612 -0.01 -17.86 39.23
CA ALA A 612 0.08 -16.53 39.81
C ALA A 612 -0.89 -15.55 39.13
N LEU A 613 -0.98 -15.58 37.80
CA LEU A 613 -1.84 -14.69 37.02
C LEU A 613 -3.33 -15.00 37.14
N LYS A 614 -3.72 -16.28 37.30
CA LYS A 614 -5.13 -16.68 37.43
C LYS A 614 -5.90 -15.93 38.52
N LYS A 615 -5.21 -15.46 39.56
CA LYS A 615 -5.81 -14.67 40.65
C LYS A 615 -6.14 -13.23 40.26
N LYS A 616 -5.67 -12.78 39.10
CA LYS A 616 -5.76 -11.40 38.59
C LYS A 616 -6.53 -11.32 37.26
N MET A 617 -6.81 -12.46 36.63
CA MET A 617 -7.69 -12.60 35.46
C MET A 617 -9.14 -12.47 35.85
#